data_AF-A0A836IDN5-F1
#
_entry.id   AF-A0A836IDN5-F1
#
_cell.length_a   1.000
_cell.length_b   1.000
_cell.length_c   1.000
_cell.angle_alpha   90.00
_cell.angle_beta   90.00
_cell.angle_gamma   90.00
#
_symmetry.space_group_name_H-M   'P 1'
#
loop_
_entity.id
_entity.type
_entity.pdbx_description
1 polymer ?
#
loop_
_entity_poly.entity_id
_entity_poly.type
_entity_poly.pdbx_seq_one_letter_code
_entity_poly.pdbx_strand_id
1 'polypeptide(L)'
;MPANGAKSRRQMLRDGRKLNVEKLVEFVFIKSPRTLSFSHRSMGSLRHPYSRLIFEATAACTTTRSKITYLLEAFLEAKAEKQNWMRAERIFDSMLGDALMEKMKLDLLLSSELLQRFEVLWSRLGGAVGGVVSEDTYKQFQQQLYFTLFEIEDMALLPATMQFILEDYQYDSRGKSVIDFGGFANSMLELADNWTQSRAVADFASFTDRIIECCPDSSAQSSKARAPGDFTLSKEAFFRGGVVVPRVEGGQTVYCRTTL
;
A
#
# COMPACT_ATOMS: atom_id res chain seq x y z
N MET A 1 -38.70 -38.65 29.92
CA MET A 1 -38.42 -38.21 28.54
C MET A 1 -37.44 -37.05 28.59
N PRO A 2 -36.22 -37.15 28.05
CA PRO A 2 -35.33 -36.00 27.92
C PRO A 2 -35.57 -35.29 26.58
N ALA A 3 -35.64 -33.96 26.62
CA ALA A 3 -35.80 -33.12 25.45
C ALA A 3 -34.49 -33.06 24.65
N ASN A 4 -34.53 -33.59 23.43
CA ASN A 4 -33.46 -33.47 22.45
C ASN A 4 -33.49 -32.07 21.80
N GLY A 5 -32.36 -31.37 21.94
CA GLY A 5 -31.70 -30.71 20.80
C GLY A 5 -32.36 -29.48 20.19
N ALA A 6 -31.99 -28.30 20.68
CA ALA A 6 -31.92 -27.10 19.85
C ALA A 6 -30.45 -26.69 19.71
N LYS A 7 -29.68 -27.43 18.90
CA LYS A 7 -28.44 -26.89 18.31
C LYS A 7 -28.88 -25.83 17.31
N SER A 8 -28.94 -24.58 17.76
CA SER A 8 -29.08 -23.41 16.90
C SER A 8 -27.90 -23.37 15.93
N ARG A 9 -28.09 -23.98 14.76
CA ARG A 9 -27.22 -23.78 13.59
C ARG A 9 -27.40 -22.32 13.21
N ARG A 10 -26.49 -21.45 13.66
CA ARG A 10 -26.25 -20.16 13.03
C ARG A 10 -25.77 -20.43 11.61
N GLN A 11 -26.72 -20.64 10.71
CA GLN A 11 -26.46 -20.62 9.29
C GLN A 11 -26.28 -19.14 8.96
N MET A 12 -25.04 -18.65 9.02
CA MET A 12 -24.68 -17.37 8.38
C MET A 12 -25.07 -17.54 6.92
N LEU A 13 -26.13 -16.85 6.50
CA LEU A 13 -26.45 -16.68 5.09
C LEU A 13 -25.21 -16.06 4.45
N ARG A 14 -24.44 -16.87 3.71
CA ARG A 14 -23.30 -16.36 2.94
C ARG A 14 -23.85 -15.38 1.93
N ASP A 15 -23.49 -14.12 2.09
CA ASP A 15 -23.68 -13.12 1.05
C ASP A 15 -22.96 -13.63 -0.21
N GLY A 16 -23.68 -13.79 -1.33
CA GLY A 16 -23.11 -14.29 -2.58
C GLY A 16 -22.01 -13.38 -3.15
N ARG A 17 -21.87 -12.15 -2.62
CA ARG A 17 -20.77 -11.22 -2.89
C ARG A 17 -19.48 -11.57 -2.14
N LYS A 18 -19.58 -12.31 -1.04
CA LYS A 18 -18.45 -12.73 -0.22
C LYS A 18 -17.90 -14.05 -0.77
N LEU A 19 -16.83 -13.93 -1.55
CA LEU A 19 -16.09 -15.06 -2.09
C LEU A 19 -15.26 -15.72 -0.97
N ASN A 20 -15.12 -17.04 -1.02
CA ASN A 20 -14.17 -17.74 -0.16
C ASN A 20 -12.72 -17.40 -0.56
N VAL A 21 -11.78 -17.57 0.39
CA VAL A 21 -10.35 -17.29 0.19
C VAL A 21 -9.82 -17.84 -1.13
N GLU A 22 -10.16 -19.08 -1.50
CA GLU A 22 -9.64 -19.70 -2.71
C GLU A 22 -10.06 -18.95 -3.98
N LYS A 23 -11.30 -18.45 -4.06
CA LYS A 23 -11.78 -17.67 -5.20
C LYS A 23 -11.22 -16.25 -5.21
N LEU A 24 -10.99 -15.66 -4.04
CA LEU A 24 -10.36 -14.35 -3.91
C LEU A 24 -8.90 -14.42 -4.38
N VAL A 25 -8.18 -15.43 -3.91
CA VAL A 25 -6.82 -15.79 -4.33
C VAL A 25 -6.77 -15.99 -5.85
N GLU A 26 -7.67 -16.78 -6.42
CA GLU A 26 -7.75 -16.97 -7.87
C GLU A 26 -7.95 -15.63 -8.61
N PHE A 27 -8.80 -14.75 -8.10
CA PHE A 27 -9.01 -13.44 -8.70
C PHE A 27 -7.75 -12.56 -8.63
N VAL A 28 -7.11 -12.48 -7.46
CA VAL A 28 -5.88 -11.71 -7.23
C VAL A 28 -4.74 -12.24 -8.08
N PHE A 29 -4.62 -13.56 -8.29
CA PHE A 29 -3.47 -14.14 -8.99
C PHE A 29 -3.65 -14.32 -10.49
N ILE A 30 -4.85 -14.68 -10.93
CA ILE A 30 -5.09 -15.06 -12.32
C ILE A 30 -5.65 -13.88 -13.11
N LYS A 31 -6.61 -13.14 -12.54
CA LYS A 31 -7.35 -12.10 -13.28
C LYS A 31 -6.69 -10.74 -13.22
N SER A 32 -6.06 -10.41 -12.10
CA SER A 32 -5.39 -9.13 -11.90
C SER A 32 -4.21 -9.32 -10.93
N PRO A 33 -3.07 -9.91 -11.37
CA PRO A 33 -1.92 -10.19 -10.51
C PRO A 33 -1.51 -8.93 -9.72
N ARG A 34 -1.80 -8.93 -8.41
CA ARG A 34 -1.34 -7.93 -7.43
C ARG A 34 -0.44 -8.63 -6.44
N THR A 35 0.85 -8.34 -6.49
CA THR A 35 1.85 -9.28 -5.98
C THR A 35 2.93 -8.62 -5.14
N LEU A 36 3.00 -7.28 -5.09
CA LEU A 36 4.06 -6.60 -4.35
C LEU A 36 3.92 -6.66 -2.84
N SER A 37 2.75 -7.05 -2.31
CA SER A 37 2.42 -6.90 -0.89
C SER A 37 1.57 -8.01 -0.28
N PHE A 38 1.26 -9.05 -1.06
CA PHE A 38 0.30 -10.07 -0.66
C PHE A 38 0.70 -10.80 0.63
N SER A 39 1.95 -11.25 0.73
CA SER A 39 2.39 -12.16 1.80
C SER A 39 2.86 -11.47 3.09
N HIS A 40 3.00 -10.14 3.10
CA HIS A 40 3.57 -9.42 4.24
C HIS A 40 2.70 -8.28 4.78
N ARG A 41 1.50 -8.10 4.22
CA ARG A 41 0.53 -7.12 4.71
C ARG A 41 -0.65 -7.80 5.36
N SER A 42 -1.19 -7.20 6.41
CA SER A 42 -2.40 -7.73 7.02
C SER A 42 -3.59 -7.54 6.08
N MET A 43 -4.56 -8.45 6.14
CA MET A 43 -5.72 -8.45 5.24
C MET A 43 -6.55 -7.17 5.28
N GLY A 44 -6.49 -6.42 6.40
CA GLY A 44 -7.16 -5.14 6.54
C GLY A 44 -6.35 -3.95 6.06
N SER A 45 -5.05 -4.12 5.75
CA SER A 45 -4.19 -3.09 5.15
C SER A 45 -4.70 -2.70 3.77
N LEU A 46 -4.68 -1.41 3.46
CA LEU A 46 -4.95 -0.91 2.10
C LEU A 46 -3.96 -1.47 1.06
N ARG A 47 -2.78 -1.89 1.50
CA ARG A 47 -1.77 -2.53 0.65
C ARG A 47 -1.99 -4.02 0.50
N HIS A 48 -2.94 -4.63 1.18
CA HIS A 48 -3.28 -6.01 0.87
C HIS A 48 -4.31 -6.02 -0.28
N PRO A 49 -4.15 -6.83 -1.34
CA PRO A 49 -5.05 -6.81 -2.50
C PRO A 49 -6.50 -7.14 -2.14
N TYR A 50 -6.73 -7.86 -1.04
CA TYR A 50 -8.06 -8.10 -0.51
C TYR A 50 -8.84 -6.79 -0.26
N SER A 51 -8.18 -5.72 0.22
CA SER A 51 -8.83 -4.43 0.48
C SER A 51 -9.47 -3.84 -0.77
N ARG A 52 -8.79 -3.93 -1.92
CA ARG A 52 -9.35 -3.49 -3.20
C ARG A 52 -10.58 -4.30 -3.60
N LEU A 53 -10.54 -5.62 -3.40
CA LEU A 53 -11.68 -6.50 -3.72
C LEU A 53 -12.89 -6.24 -2.83
N ILE A 54 -12.66 -5.99 -1.54
CA ILE A 54 -13.75 -5.60 -0.64
C ILE A 54 -14.36 -4.28 -1.11
N PHE A 55 -13.53 -3.30 -1.48
CA PHE A 55 -14.02 -2.03 -2.04
C PHE A 55 -14.90 -2.25 -3.28
N GLU A 56 -14.43 -3.05 -4.25
CA GLU A 56 -15.20 -3.34 -5.47
C GLU A 56 -16.53 -4.03 -5.15
N ALA A 57 -16.56 -4.95 -4.19
CA ALA A 57 -17.79 -5.60 -3.74
C ALA A 57 -18.76 -4.62 -3.03
N THR A 58 -18.26 -3.52 -2.44
CA THR A 58 -19.09 -2.48 -1.85
C THR A 58 -19.77 -1.58 -2.90
N ALA A 59 -19.44 -1.69 -4.19
CA ALA A 59 -20.10 -0.91 -5.25
C ALA A 59 -21.62 -1.15 -5.31
N ALA A 60 -22.09 -2.33 -4.88
CA ALA A 60 -23.52 -2.65 -4.80
C ALA A 60 -24.22 -2.05 -3.55
N CYS A 61 -23.48 -1.48 -2.60
CA CYS A 61 -24.02 -0.87 -1.40
C CYS A 61 -24.48 0.57 -1.69
N THR A 62 -25.76 0.84 -1.49
CA THR A 62 -26.40 2.12 -1.85
C THR A 62 -26.24 3.22 -0.80
N THR A 63 -25.81 2.87 0.43
CA THR A 63 -25.63 3.83 1.53
C THR A 63 -24.26 3.71 2.16
N THR A 64 -23.70 4.81 2.66
CA THR A 64 -22.43 4.83 3.41
C THR A 64 -22.45 3.84 4.57
N ARG A 65 -23.55 3.81 5.34
CA ARG A 65 -23.73 2.85 6.43
C ARG A 65 -23.62 1.39 5.96
N SER A 66 -24.26 1.04 4.84
CA SER A 66 -24.17 -0.32 4.28
C SER A 66 -22.77 -0.66 3.78
N LYS A 67 -22.03 0.31 3.20
CA LYS A 67 -20.62 0.14 2.82
C LYS A 67 -19.75 -0.16 4.04
N ILE A 68 -19.89 0.65 5.10
CA ILE A 68 -19.16 0.47 6.37
C ILE A 68 -19.47 -0.91 6.96
N THR A 69 -20.73 -1.28 7.11
CA THR A 69 -21.11 -2.59 7.64
C THR A 69 -20.47 -3.72 6.84
N TYR A 70 -20.51 -3.65 5.51
CA TYR A 70 -19.91 -4.66 4.66
C TYR A 70 -18.38 -4.76 4.86
N LEU A 71 -17.67 -3.62 4.90
CA LEU A 71 -16.23 -3.58 5.15
C LEU A 71 -15.85 -4.21 6.48
N LEU A 72 -16.56 -3.84 7.56
CA LEU A 72 -16.32 -4.36 8.90
C LEU A 72 -16.56 -5.87 8.97
N GLU A 73 -17.63 -6.36 8.35
CA GLU A 73 -17.90 -7.79 8.27
C GLU A 73 -16.82 -8.53 7.46
N ALA A 74 -16.37 -7.96 6.33
CA ALA A 74 -15.33 -8.55 5.50
C ALA A 74 -13.98 -8.67 6.23
N PHE A 75 -13.62 -7.66 7.04
CA PHE A 75 -12.42 -7.74 7.89
C PHE A 75 -12.56 -8.77 9.02
N LEU A 76 -13.74 -8.89 9.62
CA LEU A 76 -14.01 -9.91 10.64
C LEU A 76 -13.95 -11.33 10.08
N GLU A 77 -14.51 -11.55 8.90
CA GLU A 77 -14.47 -12.84 8.21
C GLU A 77 -13.04 -13.21 7.80
N ALA A 78 -12.27 -12.26 7.25
CA ALA A 78 -10.87 -12.50 6.91
C ALA A 78 -10.04 -12.89 8.14
N LYS A 79 -10.30 -12.25 9.30
CA LYS A 79 -9.69 -12.65 10.57
C LYS A 79 -10.06 -14.08 10.98
N ALA A 80 -11.30 -14.51 10.74
CA ALA A 80 -11.73 -15.88 11.00
C ALA A 80 -11.09 -16.90 10.05
N GLU A 81 -10.82 -16.51 8.80
CA GLU A 81 -10.19 -17.35 7.77
C GLU A 81 -8.66 -17.24 7.73
N LYS A 82 -8.01 -16.69 8.77
CA LYS A 82 -6.56 -16.44 8.83
C LYS A 82 -5.70 -17.64 8.41
N GLN A 83 -6.09 -18.87 8.77
CA GLN A 83 -5.35 -20.08 8.38
C GLN A 83 -5.35 -20.34 6.86
N ASN A 84 -6.45 -20.05 6.19
CA ASN A 84 -6.57 -20.21 4.75
C ASN A 84 -5.75 -19.14 4.02
N TRP A 85 -5.79 -17.89 4.51
CA TRP A 85 -4.94 -16.81 4.00
C TRP A 85 -3.45 -17.12 4.16
N MET A 86 -3.00 -17.54 5.34
CA MET A 86 -1.60 -17.96 5.56
C MET A 86 -1.17 -19.13 4.65
N ARG A 87 -2.10 -20.00 4.27
CA ARG A 87 -1.80 -21.08 3.31
C ARG A 87 -1.65 -20.52 1.89
N ALA A 88 -2.52 -19.59 1.49
CA ALA A 88 -2.43 -18.94 0.19
C ALA A 88 -1.14 -18.13 0.05
N GLU A 89 -0.74 -17.38 1.08
CA GLU A 89 0.53 -16.64 1.14
C GLU A 89 1.73 -17.56 0.92
N ARG A 90 1.79 -18.72 1.60
CA ARG A 90 2.87 -19.69 1.39
C ARG A 90 2.92 -20.27 -0.01
N ILE A 91 1.75 -20.58 -0.60
CA ILE A 91 1.69 -21.07 -1.98
C ILE A 91 2.20 -19.99 -2.93
N PHE A 92 1.78 -18.75 -2.71
CA PHE A 92 2.20 -17.60 -3.48
C PHE A 92 3.72 -17.40 -3.42
N ASP A 93 4.31 -17.35 -2.22
CA ASP A 93 5.76 -17.20 -2.03
C ASP A 93 6.54 -18.35 -2.68
N SER A 94 5.97 -19.57 -2.71
CA SER A 94 6.63 -20.71 -3.36
C SER A 94 6.63 -20.67 -4.89
N MET A 95 5.70 -19.92 -5.49
CA MET A 95 5.47 -19.87 -6.95
C MET A 95 6.08 -18.64 -7.61
N LEU A 96 6.23 -17.55 -6.87
CA LEU A 96 6.92 -16.36 -7.37
C LEU A 96 8.41 -16.45 -7.10
N GLY A 97 9.21 -16.32 -8.15
CA GLY A 97 10.65 -16.17 -7.99
C GLY A 97 10.97 -14.79 -7.42
N ASP A 98 11.54 -14.75 -6.22
CA ASP A 98 11.98 -13.53 -5.51
C ASP A 98 12.73 -12.57 -6.43
N ALA A 99 13.63 -13.09 -7.28
CA ALA A 99 14.46 -12.28 -8.15
C ALA A 99 13.67 -11.51 -9.23
N LEU A 100 12.63 -12.11 -9.82
CA LEU A 100 11.82 -11.45 -10.85
C LEU A 100 10.95 -10.36 -10.23
N MET A 101 10.35 -10.67 -9.09
CA MET A 101 9.50 -9.75 -8.34
C MET A 101 10.29 -8.55 -7.80
N GLU A 102 11.45 -8.81 -7.22
CA GLU A 102 12.36 -7.76 -6.75
C GLU A 102 12.88 -6.92 -7.91
N LYS A 103 13.22 -7.52 -9.06
CA LYS A 103 13.63 -6.75 -10.24
C LYS A 103 12.52 -5.80 -10.70
N MET A 104 11.28 -6.30 -10.86
CA MET A 104 10.14 -5.47 -11.27
C MET A 104 9.88 -4.33 -10.28
N LYS A 105 9.96 -4.62 -8.98
CA LYS A 105 9.82 -3.64 -7.91
C LYS A 105 10.89 -2.55 -8.01
N LEU A 106 12.16 -2.95 -8.19
CA LEU A 106 13.27 -2.01 -8.36
C LEU A 106 13.11 -1.17 -9.63
N ASP A 107 12.72 -1.77 -10.75
CA ASP A 107 12.50 -1.04 -12.02
C ASP A 107 11.43 0.05 -11.84
N LEU A 108 10.35 -0.23 -11.09
CA LEU A 108 9.31 0.75 -10.78
C LEU A 108 9.78 1.82 -9.79
N LEU A 109 10.51 1.45 -8.72
CA LEU A 109 11.06 2.42 -7.75
C LEU A 109 12.09 3.37 -8.38
N LEU A 110 12.84 2.88 -9.36
CA LEU A 110 13.86 3.66 -10.08
C LEU A 110 13.26 4.49 -11.23
N SER A 111 11.96 4.37 -11.49
CA SER A 111 11.27 5.27 -12.41
C SER A 111 11.32 6.70 -11.87
N SER A 112 12.04 7.57 -12.58
CA SER A 112 12.15 9.00 -12.24
C SER A 112 10.79 9.66 -12.03
N GLU A 113 9.79 9.27 -12.83
CA GLU A 113 8.44 9.82 -12.77
C GLU A 113 7.72 9.48 -11.45
N LEU A 114 7.82 8.23 -10.99
CA LEU A 114 7.22 7.80 -9.72
C LEU A 114 7.99 8.33 -8.53
N LEU A 115 9.31 8.28 -8.61
CA LEU A 115 10.20 8.74 -7.55
C LEU A 115 9.94 10.21 -7.22
N GLN A 116 9.81 11.07 -8.24
CA GLN A 116 9.46 12.47 -8.05
C GLN A 116 8.12 12.66 -7.33
N ARG A 117 7.10 11.87 -7.66
CA ARG A 117 5.77 11.96 -7.00
C ARG A 117 5.82 11.46 -5.57
N PHE A 118 6.56 10.37 -5.31
CA PHE A 118 6.80 9.91 -3.95
C PHE A 118 7.53 10.95 -3.11
N GLU A 119 8.52 11.66 -3.69
CA GLU A 119 9.21 12.77 -3.02
C GLU A 119 8.27 13.93 -2.71
N VAL A 120 7.40 14.33 -3.67
CA VAL A 120 6.41 15.39 -3.44
C VAL A 120 5.47 15.01 -2.30
N LEU A 121 4.90 13.81 -2.32
CA LEU A 121 4.01 13.33 -1.27
C LEU A 121 4.73 13.24 0.08
N TRP A 122 5.96 12.73 0.08
CA TRP A 122 6.83 12.66 1.26
C TRP A 122 7.04 14.04 1.89
N SER A 123 7.35 15.04 1.07
CA SER A 123 7.54 16.41 1.54
C SER A 123 6.28 17.02 2.14
N ARG A 124 5.10 16.72 1.58
CA ARG A 124 3.82 17.18 2.15
C ARG A 124 3.53 16.61 3.53
N LEU A 125 3.97 15.38 3.79
CA LEU A 125 3.82 14.72 5.09
C LEU A 125 4.84 15.20 6.14
N GLY A 126 5.56 16.30 5.89
CA GLY A 126 6.58 16.82 6.81
C GLY A 126 7.98 16.25 6.57
N GLY A 127 8.20 15.58 5.43
CA GLY A 127 9.52 15.22 4.95
C GLY A 127 10.28 16.45 4.45
N ALA A 128 10.88 17.25 5.34
CA ALA A 128 11.99 18.10 4.94
C ALA A 128 13.12 17.23 4.34
N VAL A 129 14.06 17.80 3.59
CA VAL A 129 15.23 17.06 3.07
C VAL A 129 16.00 16.45 4.25
N GLY A 130 15.96 15.12 4.39
CA GLY A 130 16.52 14.39 5.53
C GLY A 130 15.57 14.15 6.72
N GLY A 131 14.30 14.55 6.59
CA GLY A 131 13.22 14.28 7.54
C GLY A 131 12.75 12.82 7.46
N VAL A 132 12.12 12.38 8.54
CA VAL A 132 11.58 11.03 8.73
C VAL A 132 10.10 11.15 9.06
N VAL A 133 9.28 10.18 8.66
CA VAL A 133 7.85 10.19 9.00
C VAL A 133 7.67 9.59 10.38
N SER A 134 7.10 10.39 11.29
CA SER A 134 6.72 9.94 12.63
C SER A 134 5.53 9.00 12.60
N GLU A 135 5.35 8.21 13.65
CA GLU A 135 4.19 7.32 13.79
C GLU A 135 2.85 8.06 13.70
N ASP A 136 2.73 9.24 14.32
CA ASP A 136 1.49 10.00 14.33
C ASP A 136 1.16 10.57 12.95
N THR A 137 2.15 11.13 12.26
CA THR A 137 2.02 11.58 10.87
C THR A 137 1.61 10.42 9.96
N TYR A 138 2.24 9.25 10.13
CA TYR A 138 1.91 8.06 9.37
C TYR A 138 0.47 7.61 9.60
N LYS A 139 0.03 7.56 10.86
CA LYS A 139 -1.35 7.18 11.21
C LYS A 139 -2.37 8.11 10.58
N GLN A 140 -2.14 9.43 10.67
CA GLN A 140 -3.03 10.42 10.07
C GLN A 140 -3.09 10.26 8.55
N PHE A 141 -1.94 10.09 7.90
CA PHE A 141 -1.87 9.85 6.46
C PHE A 141 -2.62 8.56 6.05
N GLN A 142 -2.36 7.45 6.74
CA GLN A 142 -3.04 6.19 6.45
C GLN A 142 -4.56 6.29 6.66
N GLN A 143 -5.02 6.96 7.71
CA GLN A 143 -6.46 7.22 7.91
C GLN A 143 -7.07 7.99 6.74
N GLN A 144 -6.39 9.03 6.25
CA GLN A 144 -6.83 9.78 5.08
C GLN A 144 -6.89 8.88 3.84
N LEU A 145 -5.94 7.96 3.66
CA LEU A 145 -5.98 6.97 2.59
C LEU A 145 -7.19 6.05 2.72
N TYR A 146 -7.53 5.56 3.91
CA TYR A 146 -8.72 4.72 4.12
C TYR A 146 -9.99 5.46 3.68
N PHE A 147 -10.14 6.73 4.07
CA PHE A 147 -11.29 7.54 3.66
C PHE A 147 -11.34 7.78 2.15
N THR A 148 -10.20 8.16 1.57
CA THR A 148 -10.07 8.50 0.15
C THR A 148 -10.31 7.29 -0.75
N LEU A 149 -9.75 6.14 -0.38
CA LEU A 149 -9.76 4.93 -1.20
C LEU A 149 -11.05 4.12 -1.04
N PHE A 150 -11.64 4.07 0.15
CA PHE A 150 -12.95 3.44 0.35
C PHE A 150 -14.13 4.38 0.08
N GLU A 151 -13.88 5.68 -0.13
CA GLU A 151 -14.90 6.71 -0.35
C GLU A 151 -15.90 6.79 0.83
N ILE A 152 -15.34 6.79 2.05
CA ILE A 152 -16.10 6.80 3.31
C ILE A 152 -15.49 7.85 4.24
N GLU A 153 -16.16 8.98 4.38
CA GLU A 153 -15.81 10.03 5.35
C GLU A 153 -16.56 9.82 6.67
N ASP A 154 -16.34 8.66 7.32
CA ASP A 154 -17.00 8.30 8.56
C ASP A 154 -16.00 7.84 9.62
N MET A 155 -16.07 8.46 10.80
CA MET A 155 -15.19 8.18 11.93
C MET A 155 -15.33 6.76 12.48
N ALA A 156 -16.42 6.04 12.16
CA ALA A 156 -16.62 4.65 12.54
C ALA A 156 -15.58 3.70 11.93
N LEU A 157 -14.89 4.10 10.86
CA LEU A 157 -13.84 3.30 10.24
C LEU A 157 -12.51 3.36 11.03
N LEU A 158 -12.28 4.42 11.82
CA LEU A 158 -11.01 4.59 12.56
C LEU A 158 -10.71 3.42 13.51
N PRO A 159 -11.60 3.04 14.45
CA PRO A 159 -11.28 1.97 15.41
C PRO A 159 -11.05 0.62 14.72
N ALA A 160 -11.73 0.38 13.61
CA ALA A 160 -11.64 -0.88 12.88
C ALA A 160 -10.35 -1.03 12.08
N THR A 161 -9.73 0.08 11.68
CA THR A 161 -8.54 0.10 10.81
C THR A 161 -7.25 0.40 11.55
N MET A 162 -7.33 0.98 12.76
CA MET A 162 -6.16 1.40 13.54
C MET A 162 -5.15 0.28 13.77
N GLN A 163 -5.62 -0.94 14.06
CA GLN A 163 -4.73 -2.09 14.27
C GLN A 163 -3.91 -2.41 13.01
N PHE A 164 -4.53 -2.35 11.83
CA PHE A 164 -3.84 -2.61 10.57
C PHE A 164 -2.85 -1.51 10.23
N ILE A 165 -3.19 -0.24 10.52
CA ILE A 165 -2.29 0.90 10.38
C ILE A 165 -1.04 0.74 11.27
N LEU A 166 -1.19 0.23 12.49
CA LEU A 166 -0.09 -0.03 13.40
C LEU A 166 0.83 -1.16 12.91
N GLU A 167 0.25 -2.26 12.43
CA GLU A 167 1.01 -3.38 11.85
C GLU A 167 1.81 -2.92 10.63
N ASP A 168 1.19 -2.10 9.81
CA ASP A 168 1.78 -1.49 8.64
C ASP A 168 2.93 -0.53 8.97
N TYR A 169 2.75 0.29 10.01
CA TYR A 169 3.80 1.17 10.52
C TYR A 169 5.01 0.35 11.01
N GLN A 170 4.78 -0.71 11.78
CA GLN A 170 5.83 -1.58 12.30
C GLN A 170 6.62 -2.26 11.17
N TYR A 171 5.93 -2.68 10.12
CA TYR A 171 6.57 -3.24 8.93
C TYR A 171 7.44 -2.20 8.22
N ASP A 172 6.91 -1.01 7.98
CA ASP A 172 7.58 0.05 7.22
C ASP A 172 8.76 0.66 7.96
N SER A 173 8.65 0.81 9.28
CA SER A 173 9.71 1.35 10.12
C SER A 173 10.85 0.35 10.32
N ARG A 174 10.62 -0.94 10.03
CA ARG A 174 11.60 -2.03 10.23
C ARG A 174 12.16 -2.04 11.65
N GLY A 175 11.31 -1.79 12.64
CA GLY A 175 11.68 -1.71 14.06
C GLY A 175 12.34 -0.39 14.49
N LYS A 176 12.44 0.60 13.61
CA LYS A 176 12.86 1.97 13.97
C LYS A 176 11.67 2.75 14.54
N SER A 177 11.96 3.86 15.22
CA SER A 177 10.95 4.79 15.74
C SER A 177 10.34 5.72 14.67
N VAL A 178 10.79 5.61 13.43
CA VAL A 178 10.41 6.46 12.30
C VAL A 178 10.54 5.71 10.98
N ILE A 179 9.82 6.15 9.97
CA ILE A 179 9.92 5.61 8.60
C ILE A 179 10.89 6.49 7.80
N ASP A 180 11.75 5.84 6.99
CA ASP A 180 12.61 6.52 6.02
C ASP A 180 11.96 6.55 4.62
N PHE A 181 12.49 7.39 3.73
CA PHE A 181 11.92 7.56 2.39
C PHE A 181 11.88 6.24 1.60
N GLY A 182 12.87 5.36 1.77
CA GLY A 182 12.89 4.07 1.10
C GLY A 182 11.75 3.16 1.57
N GLY A 183 11.52 3.07 2.87
CA GLY A 183 10.36 2.36 3.44
C GLY A 183 9.04 2.94 2.91
N PHE A 184 8.91 4.26 2.90
CA PHE A 184 7.73 4.95 2.39
C PHE A 184 7.47 4.72 0.89
N ALA A 185 8.49 4.87 0.03
CA ALA A 185 8.36 4.67 -1.40
C ALA A 185 7.94 3.22 -1.74
N ASN A 186 8.50 2.25 -1.01
CA ASN A 186 8.04 0.85 -1.11
C ASN A 186 6.56 0.72 -0.76
N SER A 187 6.13 1.33 0.34
CA SER A 187 4.72 1.30 0.78
C SER A 187 3.77 1.95 -0.22
N MET A 188 4.17 3.07 -0.82
CA MET A 188 3.38 3.73 -1.86
C MET A 188 3.31 2.92 -3.15
N LEU A 189 4.40 2.23 -3.51
CA LEU A 189 4.41 1.34 -4.65
C LEU A 189 3.50 0.12 -4.45
N GLU A 190 3.57 -0.51 -3.27
CA GLU A 190 2.65 -1.59 -2.88
C GLU A 190 1.19 -1.13 -2.93
N LEU A 191 0.92 0.09 -2.43
CA LEU A 191 -0.42 0.65 -2.50
C LEU A 191 -0.86 0.85 -3.96
N ALA A 192 -0.03 1.46 -4.80
CA ALA A 192 -0.34 1.70 -6.21
C ALA A 192 -0.58 0.39 -6.97
N ASP A 193 0.23 -0.66 -6.72
CA ASP A 193 0.03 -1.98 -7.33
C ASP A 193 -1.39 -2.46 -7.08
N ASN A 194 -1.90 -2.38 -5.86
CA ASN A 194 -3.21 -2.91 -5.51
C ASN A 194 -4.41 -2.08 -5.99
N TRP A 195 -4.22 -0.78 -6.23
CA TRP A 195 -5.33 0.15 -6.49
C TRP A 195 -5.42 0.68 -7.92
N THR A 196 -4.44 0.34 -8.77
CA THR A 196 -4.44 0.66 -10.20
C THR A 196 -4.87 -0.56 -11.03
N GLN A 197 -5.18 -0.38 -12.31
CA GLN A 197 -5.52 -1.51 -13.19
C GLN A 197 -4.29 -2.16 -13.84
N SER A 198 -3.25 -1.39 -14.14
CA SER A 198 -2.00 -1.90 -14.70
C SER A 198 -0.79 -1.46 -13.88
N ARG A 199 0.37 -2.09 -14.12
CA ARG A 199 1.67 -1.68 -13.56
C ARG A 199 2.41 -0.69 -14.45
N ALA A 200 1.71 -0.03 -15.36
CA ALA A 200 2.30 1.05 -16.13
C ALA A 200 2.68 2.19 -15.17
N VAL A 201 3.86 2.77 -15.40
CA VAL A 201 4.36 3.93 -14.65
C VAL A 201 3.32 5.06 -14.63
N ALA A 202 2.67 5.33 -15.76
CA ALA A 202 1.64 6.36 -15.88
C ALA A 202 0.42 6.13 -14.98
N ASP A 203 -0.04 4.87 -14.83
CA ASP A 203 -1.17 4.54 -13.98
C ASP A 203 -0.83 4.74 -12.50
N PHE A 204 0.36 4.30 -12.10
CA PHE A 204 0.88 4.48 -10.75
C PHE A 204 1.10 5.97 -10.44
N ALA A 205 1.58 6.73 -11.42
CA ALA A 205 1.78 8.17 -11.32
C ALA A 205 0.44 8.89 -11.12
N SER A 206 -0.55 8.62 -11.97
CA SER A 206 -1.90 9.19 -11.85
C SER A 206 -2.58 8.84 -10.53
N PHE A 207 -2.42 7.60 -10.06
CA PHE A 207 -2.92 7.20 -8.74
C PHE A 207 -2.23 7.98 -7.61
N THR A 208 -0.92 8.17 -7.69
CA THR A 208 -0.16 8.92 -6.68
C THR A 208 -0.56 10.40 -6.68
N ASP A 209 -0.77 10.99 -7.86
CA ASP A 209 -1.24 12.37 -8.01
C ASP A 209 -2.60 12.58 -7.32
N ARG A 210 -3.53 11.64 -7.48
CA ARG A 210 -4.82 11.65 -6.75
C ARG A 210 -4.63 11.63 -5.22
N ILE A 211 -3.68 10.85 -4.70
CA ILE A 211 -3.39 10.83 -3.25
C ILE A 211 -2.80 12.17 -2.79
N ILE A 212 -1.88 12.72 -3.58
CA ILE A 212 -1.25 14.02 -3.32
C ILE A 212 -2.32 15.09 -3.21
N GLU A 213 -3.27 15.15 -4.14
CA GLU A 213 -4.40 16.11 -4.12
C GLU A 213 -5.24 16.01 -2.84
N CYS A 214 -5.41 14.82 -2.27
CA CYS A 214 -6.16 14.60 -1.03
C CYS A 214 -5.37 14.88 0.26
N CYS A 215 -4.07 15.14 0.16
CA CYS A 215 -3.20 15.50 1.28
C CYS A 215 -2.88 17.01 1.19
N PRO A 216 -3.70 17.89 1.81
CA PRO A 216 -3.46 19.32 1.75
C PRO A 216 -2.11 19.66 2.39
N ASP A 217 -1.44 20.68 1.86
CA ASP A 217 -0.17 21.18 2.40
C ASP A 217 -0.34 21.46 3.89
N SER A 218 0.53 20.87 4.71
CA SER A 218 0.55 21.17 6.14
C SER A 218 0.66 22.69 6.31
N SER A 219 -0.35 23.28 6.94
CA SER A 219 -0.41 24.73 7.25
C SER A 219 0.69 25.21 8.20
N ALA A 220 1.60 24.31 8.61
CA ALA A 220 2.88 24.66 9.20
C ALA A 220 3.68 25.46 8.17
N GLN A 221 3.49 26.78 8.22
CA GLN A 221 4.20 27.83 7.49
C GLN A 221 5.33 27.28 6.63
N SER A 222 5.12 27.28 5.30
CA SER A 222 6.27 27.39 4.40
C SER A 222 7.07 28.57 4.92
N SER A 223 8.19 28.31 5.58
CA SER A 223 9.20 29.33 5.75
C SER A 223 9.46 29.78 4.33
N LYS A 224 9.04 31.01 4.01
CA LYS A 224 9.31 31.63 2.72
C LYS A 224 10.82 31.74 2.61
N ALA A 225 11.47 30.66 2.20
CA ALA A 225 12.77 30.73 1.59
C ALA A 225 12.52 31.43 0.26
N ARG A 226 12.67 32.75 0.27
CA ARG A 226 12.99 33.51 -0.94
C ARG A 226 14.31 32.95 -1.45
N ALA A 227 14.24 31.90 -2.26
CA ALA A 227 15.30 31.55 -3.17
C ALA A 227 14.81 31.92 -4.57
N PRO A 228 15.52 32.79 -5.31
CA PRO A 228 15.20 33.04 -6.70
C PRO A 228 15.31 31.72 -7.46
N GLY A 229 14.41 31.53 -8.43
CA GLY A 229 14.19 30.28 -9.12
C GLY A 229 15.43 29.74 -9.84
N ASP A 230 16.16 28.87 -9.15
CA ASP A 230 17.03 27.84 -9.71
C ASP A 230 17.06 26.67 -8.70
N PHE A 231 16.14 25.72 -8.87
CA PHE A 231 16.30 24.40 -8.25
C PHE A 231 17.42 23.67 -9.00
N THR A 232 18.68 24.03 -8.70
CA THR A 232 19.83 23.27 -9.18
C THR A 232 19.91 21.96 -8.41
N LEU A 233 19.46 20.88 -9.03
CA LEU A 233 19.87 19.51 -8.66
C LEU A 233 21.40 19.48 -8.70
N SER A 234 22.05 19.47 -7.53
CA SER A 234 23.49 19.23 -7.48
C SER A 234 23.72 17.81 -8.00
N LYS A 235 24.74 17.64 -8.85
CA LYS A 235 25.15 16.33 -9.36
C LYS A 235 25.48 15.33 -8.24
N GLU A 236 25.67 15.80 -7.01
CA GLU A 236 25.94 14.98 -5.83
C GLU A 236 24.67 14.56 -5.06
N ALA A 237 23.48 15.07 -5.39
CA ALA A 237 22.23 14.78 -4.68
C ALA A 237 21.53 13.48 -5.13
N PHE A 238 22.24 12.55 -5.75
CA PHE A 238 21.75 11.20 -6.03
C PHE A 238 22.04 10.28 -4.83
N PHE A 239 20.97 9.93 -4.10
CA PHE A 239 20.78 8.77 -3.23
C PHE A 239 21.97 8.34 -2.34
N ARG A 240 21.80 8.50 -1.02
CA ARG A 240 22.56 7.80 0.05
C ARG A 240 22.29 6.27 0.05
N GLY A 241 22.54 5.60 -1.06
CA GLY A 241 22.39 4.15 -1.26
C GLY A 241 23.42 3.49 -2.21
N GLY A 242 24.36 4.28 -2.73
CA GLY A 242 25.44 3.84 -3.64
C GLY A 242 25.25 4.32 -5.07
N VAL A 243 26.32 4.77 -5.71
CA VAL A 243 26.29 5.33 -7.07
C VAL A 243 26.25 4.20 -8.10
N VAL A 244 25.23 4.21 -8.97
CA VAL A 244 25.20 3.40 -10.19
C VAL A 244 25.89 4.22 -11.28
N VAL A 245 27.07 3.78 -11.71
CA VAL A 245 27.87 4.49 -12.71
C VAL A 245 27.72 3.77 -14.06
N PRO A 246 27.43 4.48 -15.16
CA PRO A 246 27.51 3.89 -16.49
C PRO A 246 28.98 3.55 -16.81
N ARG A 247 29.25 2.30 -17.16
CA ARG A 247 30.52 1.83 -17.74
C ARG A 247 30.28 1.38 -19.17
N VAL A 248 31.23 1.65 -20.04
CA VAL A 248 31.21 1.13 -21.41
C VAL A 248 32.04 -0.14 -21.43
N GLU A 249 31.37 -1.27 -21.63
CA GLU A 249 32.01 -2.58 -21.77
C GLU A 249 31.65 -3.13 -23.16
N GLY A 250 32.66 -3.46 -23.97
CA GLY A 250 32.43 -4.03 -25.31
C GLY A 250 31.61 -3.17 -26.27
N GLY A 251 31.55 -1.84 -26.06
CA GLY A 251 30.76 -0.92 -26.89
C GLY A 251 29.29 -0.79 -26.49
N GLN A 252 28.85 -1.45 -25.41
CA GLN A 252 27.54 -1.23 -24.80
C GLN A 252 27.69 -0.53 -23.45
N THR A 253 26.75 0.37 -23.14
CA THR A 253 26.69 1.03 -21.83
C THR A 253 25.98 0.11 -20.84
N VAL A 254 26.71 -0.34 -19.82
CA VAL A 254 26.23 -1.19 -18.73
C VAL A 254 26.29 -0.39 -17.44
N TYR A 255 25.26 -0.49 -16.61
CA TYR A 255 25.14 0.28 -15.37
C TYR A 255 25.56 -0.58 -14.17
N CYS A 256 26.65 -0.19 -13.49
CA CYS A 256 27.22 -0.97 -12.40
C CYS A 256 27.09 -0.24 -11.07
N ARG A 257 26.63 -0.95 -10.03
CA ARG A 257 26.58 -0.45 -8.65
C ARG A 257 27.98 -0.47 -8.06
N THR A 258 28.49 0.69 -7.65
CA THR A 258 29.80 0.79 -7.00
C THR A 258 29.60 0.98 -5.49
N THR A 259 30.26 0.14 -4.68
CA THR A 259 30.47 0.38 -3.25
C THR A 259 31.75 1.21 -3.08
N LEU A 260 31.68 2.27 -2.27
CA LEU A 260 32.88 3.01 -1.83
C LEU A 260 33.77 2.12 -0.96
#